data_AF-A0A401NY14-F1
#
_entry.id   AF-A0A401NY14-F1
#
_cell.length_a   1.000
_cell.length_b   1.000
_cell.length_c   1.000
_cell.angle_alpha   90.00
_cell.angle_beta   90.00
_cell.angle_gamma   90.00
#
_symmetry.space_group_name_H-M   'P 1'
#
loop_
_entity.id
_entity.type
_entity.pdbx_description
1 polymer ?
#
loop_
_entity_poly.entity_id
_entity_poly.type
_entity_poly.pdbx_seq_one_letter_code
_entity_poly.pdbx_strand_id
1 'polypeptide(L)' 'MRLSFYHGRISQAETEDLLASAGKDGSYLIRDSETVPGTYCLCLLNKTFVHTYRISETSGNWSAQ' A
#
# COMPACT_ATOMS: atom_id res chain seq x y z
N MET A 1 13.96 3.48 13.16
CA MET A 1 14.19 2.81 11.87
C MET A 1 12.90 2.93 11.06
N ARG A 2 12.91 3.66 9.94
CA ARG A 2 11.72 3.84 9.09
C ARG A 2 11.83 2.83 7.95
N LEU A 3 10.81 2.02 7.74
CA LEU A 3 10.78 1.11 6.60
C LEU A 3 10.70 1.95 5.32
N SER A 4 11.63 1.76 4.39
CA SER A 4 11.72 2.57 3.16
C SER A 4 10.52 2.45 2.23
N PHE A 5 9.68 1.43 2.45
CA PHE A 5 8.46 1.15 1.70
C PHE A 5 7.19 1.54 2.46
N TYR A 6 7.28 2.08 3.68
CA TYR A 6 6.11 2.54 4.44
C TYR A 6 5.99 4.06 4.37
N HIS A 7 4.87 4.53 3.80
CA HIS A 7 4.64 5.94 3.50
C HIS A 7 3.69 6.63 4.48
N GLY A 8 3.17 5.91 5.48
CA GLY A 8 2.22 6.47 6.44
C GLY A 8 0.87 6.79 5.81
N ARG A 9 0.26 7.91 6.21
CA ARG A 9 -1.05 8.35 5.74
C ARG A 9 -0.93 9.17 4.46
N ILE A 10 -0.78 8.48 3.33
CA ILE A 10 -0.95 9.04 1.99
C ILE A 10 -2.26 8.55 1.38
N SER A 11 -2.84 9.37 0.50
CA SER A 11 -4.06 9.05 -0.22
C SER A 11 -3.85 7.99 -1.30
N GLN A 12 -4.95 7.41 -1.77
CA GLN A 12 -4.92 6.54 -2.95
C GLN A 12 -4.34 7.27 -4.19
N ALA A 13 -4.72 8.53 -4.41
CA ALA A 13 -4.23 9.31 -5.55
C ALA A 13 -2.71 9.53 -5.48
N GLU A 14 -2.20 9.96 -4.32
CA GLU A 14 -0.74 10.09 -4.11
C GLU A 14 0.00 8.76 -4.31
N THR A 15 -0.64 7.64 -3.94
CA THR A 15 -0.07 6.30 -4.15
C THR A 15 0.02 5.94 -5.62
N GLU A 16 -1.03 6.21 -6.39
CA GLU A 16 -1.06 5.98 -7.84
C GLU A 16 -0.01 6.84 -8.55
N ASP A 17 0.11 8.11 -8.17
CA ASP A 17 1.12 9.03 -8.71
C ASP A 17 2.56 8.55 -8.42
N LEU A 18 2.83 8.13 -7.18
CA LEU A 18 4.15 7.61 -6.79
C LEU A 18 4.52 6.35 -7.56
N LEU A 19 3.57 5.41 -7.69
CA LEU A 19 3.81 4.15 -8.41
C LEU A 19 3.93 4.39 -9.92
N ALA A 20 3.10 5.24 -10.50
CA ALA A 20 3.20 5.64 -11.90
C ALA A 20 4.53 6.34 -12.19
N SER A 21 4.98 7.23 -11.30
CA SER A 21 6.27 7.92 -11.42
C SER A 21 7.46 6.96 -11.28
N ALA A 22 7.34 5.90 -10.47
CA ALA A 22 8.35 4.85 -10.41
C ALA A 22 8.41 4.04 -11.71
N GLY A 23 7.26 3.83 -12.37
CA GLY A 23 7.14 3.28 -13.72
C GLY A 23 7.65 1.84 -13.91
N LYS A 24 8.08 1.18 -12.83
CA LYS A 24 8.67 -0.15 -12.86
C LYS A 24 7.65 -1.17 -12.38
N ASP A 25 7.39 -2.18 -13.22
CA ASP A 25 6.56 -3.33 -12.85
C ASP A 25 7.08 -3.99 -11.56
N GLY A 26 6.16 -4.29 -10.64
CA GLY A 26 6.47 -4.79 -9.31
C GLY A 26 6.85 -3.72 -8.28
N SER A 27 6.80 -2.42 -8.62
CA SER A 27 6.94 -1.35 -7.62
C SER A 27 5.82 -1.42 -6.60
N TYR A 28 6.14 -1.20 -5.33
CA TYR A 28 5.16 -1.31 -4.25
C TYR A 28 5.41 -0.31 -3.14
N LEU A 29 4.37 -0.04 -2.36
CA LEU A 29 4.46 0.67 -1.10
C LEU A 29 3.37 0.19 -0.13
N ILE A 30 3.57 0.47 1.15
CA ILE A 30 2.60 0.26 2.22
C ILE A 30 2.19 1.62 2.78
N ARG A 31 0.89 1.81 2.98
CA ARG A 31 0.30 3.01 3.57
C ARG A 31 -0.76 2.66 4.61
N ASP A 32 -1.17 3.64 5.39
CA ASP A 32 -2.34 3.51 6.26
C ASP A 32 -3.62 3.43 5.41
N SER A 33 -4.58 2.63 5.84
CA SER A 33 -5.89 2.63 5.20
C SER A 33 -6.63 3.93 5.51
N GLU A 34 -7.14 4.60 4.47
CA GLU A 34 -7.97 5.79 4.62
C GLU A 34 -9.37 5.47 5.17
N THR A 35 -9.84 4.25 4.97
CA THR A 35 -11.22 3.84 5.25
C THR A 35 -11.37 3.00 6.51
N VAL A 36 -10.34 2.23 6.88
CA VAL A 36 -10.40 1.31 8.02
C VAL A 36 -9.25 1.59 8.99
N PRO A 37 -9.50 2.27 10.12
CA PRO A 37 -8.47 2.58 11.11
C PRO A 37 -7.75 1.32 11.62
N GLY A 38 -6.44 1.44 11.85
CA GLY A 38 -5.61 0.35 12.36
C GLY A 38 -5.25 -0.73 11.33
N THR A 39 -5.63 -0.55 10.07
CA THR A 39 -5.25 -1.42 8.96
C THR A 39 -4.37 -0.70 7.95
N TYR A 40 -3.66 -1.48 7.14
CA TYR A 40 -2.75 -0.96 6.12
C TYR A 40 -3.23 -1.34 4.73
N CYS A 41 -2.68 -0.68 3.72
CA CYS A 41 -2.86 -1.01 2.32
C CYS A 41 -1.49 -1.28 1.70
N LEU A 42 -1.33 -2.48 1.11
CA LEU A 42 -0.23 -2.80 0.20
C LEU A 42 -0.67 -2.44 -1.21
N CYS A 43 0.03 -1.50 -1.83
CA CYS A 43 -0.23 -1.06 -3.19
C CYS A 43 0.90 -1.54 -4.09
N LEU A 44 0.56 -2.26 -5.16
CA LEU A 44 1.49 -2.89 -6.10
C LEU A 44 1.17 -2.45 -7.52
N LEU A 45 2.16 -1.90 -8.22
CA LEU A 45 2.07 -1.67 -9.66
C LEU A 45 2.31 -2.99 -10.39
N ASN A 46 1.29 -3.47 -11.11
CA ASN A 46 1.39 -4.56 -12.07
C ASN A 46 1.06 -4.03 -13.47
N LYS A 47 2.07 -3.98 -14.33
CA LYS A 47 2.04 -3.37 -15.66
C LYS A 47 1.61 -1.90 -15.59
N THR A 48 0.33 -1.64 -15.78
CA THR A 48 -0.28 -0.30 -15.78
C THR A 48 -1.35 -0.15 -14.70
N PHE A 49 -1.58 -1.16 -13.88
CA PHE A 49 -2.63 -1.18 -12.88
C PHE A 49 -2.04 -1.21 -11.48
N VAL A 50 -2.56 -0.37 -10.60
CA VAL A 50 -2.25 -0.41 -9.18
C VAL A 50 -3.25 -1.33 -8.48
N HIS A 51 -2.76 -2.44 -7.95
CA HIS A 51 -3.54 -3.33 -7.10
C HIS A 51 -3.37 -2.92 -5.64
N THR A 52 -4.48 -2.80 -4.91
CA THR A 52 -4.47 -2.47 -3.49
C THR A 52 -5.02 -3.64 -2.70
N TYR A 53 -4.23 -4.16 -1.77
CA TYR A 53 -4.61 -5.21 -0.83
C TYR A 53 -4.66 -4.63 0.57
N ARG A 54 -5.75 -4.88 1.30
CA ARG A 54 -5.86 -4.46 2.71
C ARG A 54 -5.15 -5.47 3.59
N ILE A 55 -4.22 -4.99 4.40
CA ILE A 55 -3.55 -5.78 5.42
C ILE A 55 -4.19 -5.48 6.78
N SER A 56 -4.70 -6.50 7.44
CA SER A 56 -5.32 -6.41 8.76
C SER A 56 -4.78 -7.48 9.70
N GLU A 57 -4.76 -7.14 10.98
CA GLU A 57 -4.39 -8.05 12.06
C GLU A 57 -5.67 -8.52 12.77
N THR A 58 -5.73 -9.81 13.09
CA THR A 58 -6.81 -10.41 13.89
C THR A 58 -6.25 -11.47 14.83
N SER A 59 -6.24 -11.18 16.13
CA SER A 59 -5.86 -12.11 17.21
C SER A 59 -4.46 -12.75 17.03
N GLY A 60 -3.48 -11.95 16.66
CA GLY A 60 -2.09 -12.31 16.35
C GLY A 60 -1.85 -12.73 14.89
N ASN A 61 -2.88 -12.77 14.04
CA ASN A 61 -2.76 -13.27 12.67
C ASN A 61 -2.89 -12.12 11.66
N TRP A 62 -1.94 -12.03 10.74
CA TRP A 62 -1.96 -11.04 9.67
C TRP A 62 -2.51 -11.64 8.38
N SER A 63 -3.42 -10.93 7.72
CA SER A 63 -3.99 -11.31 6.43
C SER A 63 -3.91 -10.15 5.45
N ALA A 64 -3.86 -10.47 4.15
CA ALA A 64 -4.02 -9.54 3.05
C ALA A 64 -5.23 -9.96 2.21
N GLN A 65 -6.15 -9.02 1.94
CA GLN A 65 -7.36 -9.24 1.12
C GLN A 65 -7.50 -8.23 0.00
#